data_AF-A0A238JDA5-F1
#
_entry.id   AF-A0A238JDA5-F1
#
_cell.length_a   1.000
_cell.length_b   1.000
_cell.length_c   1.000
_cell.angle_alpha   90.00
_cell.angle_beta   90.00
_cell.angle_gamma   90.00
#
_symmetry.space_group_name_H-M   'P 1'
#
loop_
_entity.id
_entity.type
_entity.pdbx_description
1 polymer ?
#
loop_
_entity_poly.entity_id
_entity_poly.type
_entity_poly.pdbx_seq_one_letter_code
_entity_poly.pdbx_strand_id
1 'polypeptide(L)'
;MLMIIPFAAFLIGLLLGYLPLRSCYGEVTWAFTASLIGFGAWLLFKELTVPGLDGVMYTLLGLFVVTPSLIATLIGAALAHLRPREMC
;
A
#
# COMPACT_ATOMS: atom_id res chain seq x y z
N MET A 1 19.13 8.98 2.48
CA MET A 1 17.88 9.18 3.26
C MET A 1 16.62 9.08 2.41
N LEU A 2 16.57 9.61 1.18
CA LEU A 2 15.39 9.55 0.30
C LEU A 2 14.80 8.14 0.06
N MET A 3 15.63 7.09 0.07
CA MET A 3 15.17 5.69 -0.14
C MET A 3 14.53 5.03 1.09
N ILE A 4 14.62 5.65 2.28
CA ILE A 4 14.06 5.06 3.51
C ILE A 4 12.53 5.06 3.45
N ILE A 5 11.93 6.11 2.91
CA ILE A 5 10.48 6.28 2.81
C ILE A 5 9.84 5.19 1.94
N PRO A 6 10.26 4.98 0.66
CA PRO A 6 9.68 3.93 -0.17
C PRO A 6 9.92 2.53 0.39
N PHE A 7 11.06 2.29 1.03
CA PHE A 7 11.36 1.01 1.64
C PHE A 7 10.47 0.71 2.85
N ALA A 8 10.28 1.69 3.73
CA ALA A 8 9.38 1.55 4.88
C ALA A 8 7.92 1.35 4.44
N ALA A 9 7.46 2.11 3.44
CA ALA A 9 6.14 1.98 2.85
C ALA A 9 5.91 0.56 2.27
N PHE A 10 6.89 0.05 1.52
CA PHE A 10 6.89 -1.31 1.01
C PHE A 10 6.82 -2.36 2.13
N LEU A 11 7.67 -2.24 3.16
CA LEU A 11 7.69 -3.18 4.29
C LEU A 11 6.35 -3.21 5.04
N ILE A 12 5.78 -2.03 5.31
CA ILE A 12 4.47 -1.90 5.98
C ILE A 12 3.39 -2.55 5.14
N GLY A 13 3.36 -2.29 3.82
CA GLY A 13 2.40 -2.91 2.91
C GLY A 13 2.51 -4.43 2.90
N LEU A 14 3.74 -4.97 2.86
CA LEU A 14 3.97 -6.40 2.90
C LEU A 14 3.44 -7.04 4.20
N LEU A 15 3.70 -6.41 5.34
CA LEU A 15 3.25 -6.91 6.65
C LEU A 15 1.73 -6.84 6.81
N LEU A 16 1.09 -5.75 6.38
CA LEU A 16 -0.37 -5.58 6.42
C LEU A 16 -1.10 -6.45 5.38
N GLY A 17 -0.42 -6.83 4.30
CA GLY A 17 -0.89 -7.84 3.35
C GLY A 17 -0.78 -9.27 3.90
N TYR A 18 0.22 -9.56 4.74
CA TYR A 18 0.51 -10.93 5.15
C TYR A 18 -0.06 -11.31 6.53
N LEU A 19 0.23 -10.53 7.57
CA LEU A 19 -0.06 -10.89 8.96
C LEU A 19 -1.56 -11.01 9.25
N PRO A 20 -2.42 -10.06 8.87
CA PRO A 20 -3.84 -10.14 9.22
C PRO A 20 -4.54 -11.32 8.55
N LEU A 21 -4.20 -11.61 7.29
CA LEU A 21 -4.71 -12.76 6.55
C LEU A 21 -4.30 -14.11 7.16
N ARG A 22 -3.13 -14.16 7.81
CA ARG A 22 -2.68 -15.34 8.55
C ARG A 22 -3.43 -15.51 9.88
N SER A 23 -3.82 -14.41 10.52
CA SER A 23 -4.57 -14.38 11.79
C SER A 23 -6.09 -14.33 11.60
N CYS A 24 -6.60 -14.67 10.41
CA CYS A 24 -8.02 -14.64 10.05
C CYS A 24 -8.69 -13.25 10.09
N TYR A 25 -7.93 -12.17 10.26
CA TYR A 25 -8.39 -10.78 10.20
C TYR A 25 -8.27 -10.20 8.80
N GLY A 26 -8.85 -10.88 7.81
CA GLY A 26 -8.79 -10.46 6.40
C GLY A 26 -9.38 -9.06 6.16
N GLU A 27 -10.34 -8.64 6.99
CA GLU A 27 -10.95 -7.31 6.95
C GLU A 27 -9.92 -6.18 7.07
N VAL A 28 -8.87 -6.37 7.87
CA VAL A 28 -7.80 -5.37 8.05
C VAL A 28 -7.00 -5.18 6.77
N THR A 29 -6.65 -6.28 6.08
CA THR A 29 -5.94 -6.20 4.79
C THR A 29 -6.80 -5.51 3.73
N TRP A 30 -8.10 -5.80 3.68
CA TRP A 30 -9.02 -5.13 2.75
C TRP A 30 -9.21 -3.65 3.09
N ALA A 31 -9.39 -3.30 4.36
CA ALA A 31 -9.49 -1.91 4.80
C ALA A 31 -8.23 -1.11 4.47
N PHE A 32 -7.04 -1.69 4.70
CA PHE A 32 -5.77 -1.08 4.33
C PHE A 32 -5.67 -0.88 2.81
N THR A 33 -6.01 -1.90 2.02
CA THR A 33 -6.00 -1.82 0.56
C THR A 33 -6.96 -0.73 0.05
N ALA A 34 -8.18 -0.67 0.59
CA ALA A 34 -9.16 0.35 0.25
C ALA A 34 -8.65 1.76 0.60
N SER A 35 -7.97 1.92 1.74
CA SER A 35 -7.38 3.21 2.14
C SER A 35 -6.26 3.65 1.18
N LEU A 36 -5.41 2.73 0.72
CA LEU A 36 -4.36 3.02 -0.26
C LEU A 36 -4.95 3.43 -1.62
N ILE A 37 -6.00 2.73 -2.07
CA ILE A 37 -6.69 3.08 -3.33
C ILE A 37 -7.33 4.47 -3.22
N GLY A 38 -8.03 4.75 -2.11
CA GLY A 38 -8.64 6.05 -1.86
C GLY A 38 -7.60 7.17 -1.82
N PHE A 39 -6.48 6.94 -1.13
CA PHE A 39 -5.38 7.89 -1.07
C PHE A 39 -4.71 8.10 -2.43
N GLY A 40 -4.49 7.03 -3.20
CA GLY A 40 -3.96 7.10 -4.56
C GLY A 40 -4.88 7.89 -5.51
N ALA A 41 -6.19 7.65 -5.46
CA ALA A 41 -7.17 8.41 -6.25
C ALA A 41 -7.18 9.90 -5.87
N TRP A 42 -7.05 10.21 -4.58
CA TRP A 42 -6.95 11.58 -4.10
C TRP A 42 -5.66 12.26 -4.56
N LEU A 43 -4.52 11.57 -4.52
CA LEU A 43 -3.25 12.09 -5.04
C LEU A 43 -3.32 12.38 -6.53
N LEU A 44 -3.90 11.47 -7.33
CA LEU A 44 -4.11 11.67 -8.76
C LEU A 44 -5.00 12.90 -9.03
N PHE A 45 -6.08 13.05 -8.25
CA PHE A 45 -6.93 14.23 -8.34
C PHE A 45 -6.16 15.53 -8.00
N LYS A 46 -5.28 15.50 -7.00
CA LYS A 46 -4.44 16.64 -6.64
C LYS A 46 -3.41 16.98 -7.70
N GLU A 47 -2.77 15.98 -8.28
CA GLU A 47 -1.84 16.15 -9.40
C GLU A 47 -2.52 16.82 -10.62
N LEU A 48 -3.78 16.46 -10.91
CA LEU A 48 -4.55 17.06 -12.01
C LEU A 48 -5.04 18.48 -11.72
N THR A 49 -5.16 18.87 -10.45
CA THR A 49 -5.77 20.15 -10.05
C THR A 49 -4.78 21.19 -9.55
N VAL A 50 -3.59 20.78 -9.10
CA VAL A 50 -2.55 21.66 -8.56
C VAL A 50 -1.43 21.84 -9.60
N PRO A 51 -1.33 23.02 -10.25
CA PRO A 51 -0.25 23.27 -11.20
C PRO A 51 1.08 23.54 -10.49
N GLY A 52 2.19 23.22 -11.16
CA GLY A 52 3.54 23.59 -10.72
C GLY A 52 4.24 22.53 -9.87
N LEU A 53 5.23 22.96 -9.07
CA LEU A 53 6.11 22.08 -8.29
C LEU A 53 5.34 21.26 -7.23
N ASP A 54 4.24 21.79 -6.72
CA ASP A 54 3.39 21.09 -5.76
C ASP A 54 2.70 19.86 -6.37
N GLY A 55 2.33 19.93 -7.66
CA GLY A 55 1.81 18.78 -8.42
C GLY A 55 2.79 17.61 -8.41
N VAL A 56 4.07 17.89 -8.64
CA VAL A 56 5.15 16.90 -8.66
C VAL A 56 5.30 16.19 -7.32
N MET A 57 5.07 16.88 -6.20
CA MET A 57 5.12 16.26 -4.87
C MET A 57 4.04 15.19 -4.70
N TYR A 58 2.83 15.42 -5.21
CA TYR A 58 1.75 14.42 -5.18
C TYR A 58 2.08 13.21 -6.07
N THR A 59 2.66 13.44 -7.24
CA THR A 59 3.16 12.35 -8.12
C THR A 59 4.21 11.51 -7.41
N LEU A 60 5.19 12.15 -6.74
CA LEU A 60 6.24 11.45 -6.00
C LEU A 60 5.66 10.64 -4.82
N LEU A 61 4.70 11.18 -4.08
CA LEU A 61 4.02 10.44 -3.02
C LEU A 61 3.26 9.23 -3.56
N GLY A 62 2.58 9.38 -4.70
CA GLY A 62 1.90 8.28 -5.37
C GLY A 62 2.90 7.18 -5.75
N LEU A 63 3.97 7.56 -6.43
CA LEU A 63 4.95 6.64 -7.00
C LEU A 63 5.83 5.96 -5.95
N PHE A 64 6.24 6.67 -4.90
CA PHE A 64 7.18 6.18 -3.91
C PHE A 64 6.53 5.69 -2.61
N VAL A 65 5.25 5.99 -2.35
CA VAL A 65 4.58 5.52 -1.13
C VAL A 65 3.40 4.61 -1.46
N VAL A 66 2.45 5.10 -2.25
CA VAL A 66 1.19 4.37 -2.48
C VAL A 66 1.41 3.14 -3.34
N THR A 67 2.02 3.31 -4.51
CA THR A 67 2.29 2.22 -5.46
C THR A 67 3.09 1.07 -4.82
N PRO A 68 4.26 1.30 -4.19
CA PRO A 68 5.01 0.21 -3.57
C PRO A 68 4.28 -0.44 -2.40
N SER A 69 3.54 0.33 -1.59
CA SER A 69 2.72 -0.25 -0.52
C SER A 69 1.63 -1.17 -1.05
N LEU A 70 0.97 -0.77 -2.15
CA LEU A 70 -0.11 -1.53 -2.76
C LEU A 70 0.41 -2.82 -3.40
N ILE A 71 1.52 -2.74 -4.13
CA ILE A 71 2.24 -3.91 -4.66
C ILE A 71 2.63 -4.85 -3.53
N ALA A 72 3.25 -4.33 -2.47
CA ALA A 72 3.70 -5.13 -1.34
C ALA A 72 2.53 -5.81 -0.61
N THR A 73 1.40 -5.12 -0.46
CA THR A 73 0.18 -5.67 0.15
C THR A 73 -0.35 -6.85 -0.67
N LEU A 74 -0.39 -6.72 -2.00
CA LEU A 74 -0.81 -7.80 -2.90
C LEU A 74 0.14 -9.00 -2.83
N ILE A 75 1.46 -8.77 -2.78
CA ILE A 75 2.46 -9.83 -2.60
C ILE A 75 2.24 -10.52 -1.24
N GLY A 76 2.08 -9.76 -0.16
CA GLY A 76 1.85 -10.29 1.19
C GLY A 76 0.57 -11.14 1.24
N ALA A 77 -0.50 -10.67 0.61
CA ALA A 77 -1.77 -11.39 0.53
C ALA A 77 -1.65 -12.69 -0.27
N ALA A 78 -0.95 -12.66 -1.42
CA ALA A 78 -0.68 -13.85 -2.21
C ALA A 78 0.14 -14.88 -1.44
N LEU A 79 1.20 -14.44 -0.73
CA LEU A 79 2.02 -15.31 0.12
C LEU A 79 1.22 -15.91 1.29
N ALA A 80 0.30 -15.15 1.88
CA ALA A 80 -0.58 -15.64 2.93
C ALA A 80 -1.55 -16.71 2.40
N HIS A 81 -1.98 -16.61 1.15
CA HIS A 81 -2.89 -17.56 0.52
C HIS A 81 -2.21 -18.88 0.12
N LEU A 82 -0.91 -18.84 -0.22
CA LEU A 82 -0.13 -20.02 -0.59
C LEU A 82 0.26 -20.92 0.60
N ARG A 83 0.16 -20.42 1.84
CA ARG A 83 0.40 -21.25 3.03
C ARG A 83 -0.90 -21.86 3.55
N PRO A 84 -0.90 -23.14 3.94
CA PRO A 84 -2.08 -23.78 4.50
C PRO A 84 -2.52 -23.05 5.77
N ARG A 85 -3.79 -22.65 5.81
CA ARG A 85 -4.46 -22.08 6.98
C ARG A 85 -4.75 -23.22 7.96
N GLU A 86 -3.72 -23.77 8.59
CA GLU A 86 -3.93 -24.89 9.52
C GLU A 86 -4.56 -24.46 10.85
N MET A 87 -4.71 -23.14 11.09
CA MET A 87 -5.25 -22.58 12.33
C MET A 87 -6.09 -21.30 12.09
N CYS A 88 -6.99 -21.35 11.12
CA CYS A 88 -8.28 -20.67 11.21
C CYS A 88 -9.34 -21.78 11.42
#